data_AF-A0A2E0X7H6-F1
#
_entry.id   AF-A0A2E0X7H6-F1
#
_cell.length_a   1.000
_cell.length_b   1.000
_cell.length_c   1.000
_cell.angle_alpha   90.00
_cell.angle_beta   90.00
_cell.angle_gamma   90.00
#
_symmetry.space_group_name_H-M   'P 1'
#
loop_
_entity.id
_entity.type
_entity.pdbx_description
1 polymer ?
#
loop_
_entity_poly.entity_id
_entity_poly.type
_entity_poly.pdbx_seq_one_letter_code
_entity_poly.pdbx_strand_id
1 'polypeptide(L)'
;MAATFAEQRYYLLYVLLLSHAGREPGRFQSPVVDSHEDLQLFIWTFQNFLEQDGRHHLWISAADSSQLLVYDQHNVIFAYGDDGRFESVLKNMGFKEEAFWFPSPHFHGYEPSSSNAENELISYFNWQRFDLQLGDEWD
;
A
#
# COMPACT_ATOMS: atom_id res chain seq x y z
N MET A 1 26.56 -4.14 4.33
CA MET A 1 26.53 -2.75 4.85
C MET A 1 25.08 -2.40 5.01
N ALA A 2 24.61 -2.13 6.23
CA ALA A 2 23.27 -1.61 6.43
C ALA A 2 23.23 -0.22 5.80
N ALA A 3 22.37 -0.01 4.81
CA ALA A 3 22.10 1.34 4.32
C ALA A 3 21.48 2.09 5.50
N THR A 4 22.23 3.03 6.09
CA THR A 4 21.66 4.00 7.02
C THR A 4 20.75 4.89 6.19
N PHE A 5 19.47 4.55 6.13
CA PHE A 5 18.46 5.52 5.77
C PHE A 5 18.60 6.68 6.75
N ALA A 6 18.58 7.92 6.26
CA ALA A 6 18.39 9.08 7.14
C ALA A 6 17.12 8.86 7.98
N GLU A 7 16.92 9.63 9.06
CA GLU A 7 15.68 9.61 9.87
C GLU A 7 14.45 9.98 9.00
N GLN A 8 14.02 9.02 8.19
CA GLN A 8 12.98 9.15 7.19
C GLN A 8 11.70 8.72 7.85
N ARG A 9 10.75 9.65 7.90
CA ARG A 9 9.41 9.41 8.39
C ARG A 9 8.48 9.16 7.22
N TYR A 10 7.38 8.47 7.50
CA TYR A 10 6.43 8.04 6.47
C TYR A 10 5.00 8.40 6.84
N TYR A 11 4.16 8.54 5.83
CA TYR A 11 2.72 8.46 5.98
C TYR A 11 2.18 7.29 5.17
N LEU A 12 1.23 6.58 5.76
CA LEU A 12 0.47 5.53 5.11
C LEU A 12 -0.93 6.04 4.80
N LEU A 13 -1.43 5.70 3.62
CA LEU A 13 -2.82 5.87 3.26
C LEU A 13 -3.37 4.51 2.86
N TYR A 14 -4.24 3.96 3.69
CA TYR A 14 -5.01 2.78 3.36
C TYR A 14 -6.31 3.20 2.68
N VAL A 15 -6.58 2.69 1.48
CA VAL A 15 -7.81 2.98 0.76
C VAL A 15 -8.66 1.73 0.78
N LEU A 16 -9.80 1.77 1.46
CA LEU A 16 -10.78 0.69 1.49
C LEU A 16 -11.83 0.94 0.41
N LEU A 17 -11.89 0.06 -0.60
CA LEU A 17 -12.83 0.15 -1.70
C LEU A 17 -14.10 -0.65 -1.40
N LEU A 18 -13.93 -1.85 -0.82
CA LEU A 18 -15.04 -2.69 -0.40
C LEU A 18 -14.74 -3.36 0.94
N SER A 19 -15.61 -3.18 1.93
CA SER A 19 -15.44 -3.80 3.24
C SER A 19 -16.03 -5.21 3.33
N HIS A 20 -15.31 -6.12 3.99
CA HIS A 20 -15.88 -7.37 4.49
C HIS A 20 -16.63 -7.18 5.80
N ALA A 21 -16.11 -6.30 6.65
CA ALA A 21 -16.60 -6.06 8.01
C ALA A 21 -17.80 -5.10 8.08
N GLY A 22 -18.36 -4.70 6.93
CA GLY A 22 -19.48 -3.75 6.85
C GLY A 22 -19.11 -2.30 7.16
N ARG A 23 -17.84 -1.93 6.97
CA ARG A 23 -17.34 -0.56 7.09
C ARG A 23 -17.66 0.24 5.84
N GLU A 24 -17.85 1.54 6.03
CA GLU A 24 -17.94 2.47 4.92
C GLU A 24 -16.59 2.54 4.19
N PRO A 25 -16.57 2.40 2.86
CA PRO A 25 -15.40 2.69 2.04
C PRO A 25 -14.84 4.09 2.33
N GLY A 26 -13.53 4.25 2.12
CA GLY A 26 -12.86 5.51 2.42
C GLY A 26 -11.35 5.41 2.42
N ARG A 27 -10.73 6.55 2.66
CA ARG A 27 -9.29 6.71 2.74
C ARG A 27 -8.93 6.91 4.21
N PHE A 28 -7.98 6.15 4.71
CA PHE A 28 -7.56 6.12 6.10
C PHE A 28 -6.10 6.52 6.13
N GLN A 29 -5.81 7.74 6.60
CA GLN A 29 -4.44 8.24 6.71
C GLN A 29 -3.89 7.96 8.10
N SER A 30 -2.70 7.37 8.17
CA SER A 30 -2.04 7.08 9.44
C SER A 30 -1.56 8.38 10.12
N PRO A 31 -1.26 8.35 11.43
CA PRO A 31 -0.28 9.28 12.00
C PRO A 31 1.07 9.12 11.29
N VAL A 32 2.02 10.01 11.60
CA VAL A 32 3.40 9.84 11.12
C VAL A 32 3.99 8.53 11.63
N VAL A 33 4.64 7.78 10.75
CA VAL A 33 5.42 6.58 11.08
C VAL A 33 6.88 7.02 11.17
N ASP A 34 7.46 6.92 12.36
CA ASP A 34 8.71 7.61 12.68
C ASP A 34 9.97 6.94 12.11
N SER A 35 9.90 5.64 11.81
CA SER A 35 11.07 4.87 11.39
C SER A 35 10.77 3.88 10.27
N HIS A 36 11.84 3.45 9.58
CA HIS A 36 11.75 2.37 8.59
C HIS A 36 11.40 1.03 9.25
N GLU A 37 11.88 0.78 10.47
CA GLU A 37 11.58 -0.41 11.25
C GLU A 37 10.09 -0.53 11.59
N ASP A 38 9.45 0.58 11.99
CA ASP A 38 8.02 0.61 12.29
C ASP A 38 7.17 0.41 11.02
N LEU A 39 7.59 1.03 9.91
CA LEU A 39 6.97 0.80 8.60
C LEU A 39 7.08 -0.68 8.21
N GLN A 40 8.27 -1.26 8.34
CA GLN A 40 8.52 -2.66 7.99
C GLN A 40 7.71 -3.62 8.87
N LEU A 41 7.57 -3.32 10.16
CA LEU A 41 6.73 -4.08 11.08
C LEU A 41 5.26 -4.04 10.64
N PHE A 42 4.73 -2.86 10.29
CA PHE A 42 3.37 -2.74 9.76
C PHE A 42 3.18 -3.58 8.50
N ILE A 43 4.09 -3.46 7.53
CA ILE A 43 4.02 -4.23 6.28
C ILE A 43 4.04 -5.73 6.56
N TRP A 44 4.99 -6.23 7.36
CA TRP A 44 5.07 -7.66 7.66
C TRP A 44 3.85 -8.20 8.44
N THR A 45 3.25 -7.36 9.29
CA THR A 45 2.04 -7.72 10.03
C THR A 45 0.87 -7.96 9.08
N PHE A 46 0.72 -7.13 8.04
CA PHE A 46 -0.44 -7.15 7.17
C PHE A 46 -0.19 -7.67 5.76
N GLN A 47 1.04 -8.05 5.39
CA GLN A 47 1.41 -8.44 4.01
C GLN A 47 0.48 -9.51 3.41
N ASN A 48 0.13 -10.56 4.17
CA ASN A 48 -0.75 -11.62 3.67
C ASN A 48 -2.15 -11.10 3.36
N PHE A 49 -2.68 -10.21 4.20
CA PHE A 49 -3.97 -9.57 3.96
C PHE A 49 -3.89 -8.62 2.77
N LEU A 50 -2.82 -7.82 2.69
CA LEU A 50 -2.62 -6.87 1.61
C LEU A 50 -2.54 -7.59 0.25
N GLU A 51 -1.81 -8.70 0.17
CA GLU A 51 -1.55 -9.43 -1.08
C GLU A 51 -2.66 -10.39 -1.53
N GLN A 52 -3.56 -10.78 -0.63
CA GLN A 52 -4.61 -11.79 -0.90
C GLN A 52 -6.02 -11.19 -0.96
N ASP A 53 -6.12 -9.87 -0.95
CA ASP A 53 -7.39 -9.17 -0.91
C ASP A 53 -7.38 -7.99 -1.89
N GLY A 54 -8.23 -8.07 -2.91
CA GLY A 54 -8.32 -7.07 -3.97
C GLY A 54 -9.24 -5.90 -3.63
N ARG A 55 -9.61 -5.67 -2.38
CA ARG A 55 -10.62 -4.65 -2.02
C ARG A 55 -10.04 -3.38 -1.42
N HIS A 56 -8.72 -3.23 -1.48
CA HIS A 56 -8.02 -2.09 -0.92
C HIS A 56 -6.80 -1.70 -1.73
N HIS A 57 -6.28 -0.52 -1.42
CA HIS A 57 -4.94 -0.07 -1.78
C HIS A 57 -4.14 0.28 -0.52
N LEU A 58 -2.81 0.27 -0.62
CA LEU A 58 -1.92 0.84 0.38
C LEU A 58 -0.93 1.79 -0.28
N TRP A 59 -0.93 3.04 0.14
CA TRP A 59 0.00 4.04 -0.35
C TRP A 59 0.99 4.42 0.76
N ILE A 60 2.26 4.59 0.39
CA ILE A 60 3.36 4.90 1.29
C ILE A 60 4.09 6.12 0.74
N SER A 61 4.11 7.20 1.51
CA SER A 61 4.83 8.42 1.15
C SER A 61 5.93 8.72 2.16
N ALA A 62 7.04 9.24 1.68
CA ALA A 62 8.10 9.78 2.53
C ALA A 62 7.74 11.22 2.94
N ALA A 63 7.70 11.52 4.24
CA ALA A 63 7.19 12.79 4.78
C ALA A 63 7.91 14.04 4.25
N ASP A 64 9.21 13.90 3.96
CA ASP A 64 10.08 15.01 3.56
C ASP A 64 10.43 14.99 2.06
N SER A 65 9.68 14.24 1.24
CA SER A 65 9.87 14.19 -0.21
C SER A 65 8.55 14.02 -0.97
N SER A 66 8.59 14.12 -2.30
CA SER A 66 7.43 13.82 -3.16
C SER A 66 7.38 12.36 -3.61
N GLN A 67 8.16 11.46 -3.00
CA GLN A 67 8.19 10.04 -3.36
C GLN A 67 6.96 9.33 -2.78
N LEU A 68 6.31 8.55 -3.63
CA LEU A 68 5.10 7.81 -3.29
C LEU A 68 5.17 6.42 -3.92
N LEU A 69 4.94 5.39 -3.10
CA LEU A 69 4.64 4.03 -3.57
C LEU A 69 3.15 3.78 -3.39
N VAL A 70 2.51 3.24 -4.43
CA VAL A 70 1.11 2.83 -4.41
C VAL A 70 1.04 1.35 -4.71
N TYR A 71 0.63 0.55 -3.73
CA TYR A 71 0.22 -0.82 -3.92
C TYR A 71 -1.29 -0.86 -4.16
N ASP A 72 -1.72 -1.32 -5.32
CA ASP A 72 -3.13 -1.30 -5.73
C ASP A 72 -3.81 -2.67 -5.61
N GLN A 73 -5.12 -2.69 -5.93
CA GLN A 73 -5.96 -3.87 -5.84
C GLN A 73 -5.64 -4.97 -6.87
N HIS A 74 -4.71 -4.71 -7.78
CA HIS A 74 -4.25 -5.64 -8.80
C HIS A 74 -2.88 -6.25 -8.47
N ASN A 75 -2.40 -6.09 -7.24
CA ASN A 75 -1.12 -6.58 -6.78
C ASN A 75 0.07 -5.95 -7.55
N VAL A 76 -0.07 -4.65 -7.89
CA VAL A 76 0.97 -3.88 -8.58
C VAL A 76 1.44 -2.72 -7.72
N ILE A 77 2.75 -2.49 -7.74
CA ILE A 77 3.38 -1.33 -7.11
C ILE A 77 3.67 -0.28 -8.19
N PHE A 78 3.01 0.86 -8.09
CA PHE A 78 3.37 2.07 -8.82
C PHE A 78 4.30 2.91 -7.96
N ALA A 79 5.35 3.44 -8.58
CA ALA A 79 6.29 4.34 -7.93
C ALA A 79 6.23 5.70 -8.62
N TYR A 80 6.02 6.76 -7.84
CA TYR A 80 5.95 8.14 -8.32
C TYR A 80 7.05 8.98 -7.67
N GLY A 81 7.61 9.90 -8.45
CA GLY A 81 8.60 10.87 -7.98
C GLY A 81 9.90 10.76 -8.77
N ASP A 82 10.94 10.22 -8.14
CA ASP A 82 12.26 10.05 -8.77
C ASP A 82 12.36 8.69 -9.47
N ASP A 83 11.82 8.63 -10.68
CA ASP A 83 11.74 7.40 -11.49
C ASP A 83 13.13 6.77 -11.69
N GLY A 84 14.17 7.58 -11.92
CA GLY A 84 15.54 7.10 -12.13
C GLY A 84 16.12 6.40 -10.89
N ARG A 85 15.74 6.84 -9.69
CA ARG A 85 16.11 6.17 -8.45
C ARG A 85 15.40 4.83 -8.29
N PHE A 86 14.10 4.77 -8.53
CA PHE A 86 13.34 3.51 -8.43
C PHE A 86 13.83 2.48 -9.46
N GLU A 87 14.04 2.89 -10.71
CA GLU A 87 14.58 2.04 -11.76
C GLU A 87 15.96 1.49 -11.37
N SER A 88 16.82 2.33 -10.79
CA SER A 88 18.14 1.91 -10.31
C SER A 88 18.05 0.86 -9.19
N VAL A 89 17.11 1.01 -8.25
CA VAL A 89 16.86 0.02 -7.19
C VAL A 89 16.43 -1.32 -7.79
N LEU A 90 15.44 -1.30 -8.70
CA LEU A 90 14.94 -2.52 -9.37
C LEU A 90 16.05 -3.23 -10.17
N LYS A 91 16.83 -2.49 -10.96
CA LYS A 91 17.97 -3.03 -11.71
C LYS A 91 19.02 -3.67 -10.79
N ASN A 92 19.33 -3.03 -9.66
CA ASN A 92 20.28 -3.56 -8.68
C ASN A 92 19.76 -4.83 -7.98
N MET A 93 18.44 -4.99 -7.88
CA MET A 93 17.80 -6.22 -7.40
C MET A 93 17.73 -7.32 -8.47
N GLY A 94 18.16 -7.04 -9.71
CA GLY A 94 18.18 -8.00 -10.81
C GLY A 94 16.88 -8.05 -11.63
N PHE A 95 15.94 -7.12 -11.39
CA PHE A 95 14.75 -6.99 -12.24
C PHE A 95 15.12 -6.45 -13.61
N LYS A 96 14.25 -6.74 -14.58
CA LYS A 96 14.31 -6.25 -15.95
C LYS A 96 12.99 -5.62 -16.31
N GLU A 97 13.07 -4.57 -17.12
CA GLU A 97 11.89 -3.97 -17.73
C GLU A 97 11.27 -4.96 -18.72
N GLU A 98 9.98 -5.22 -18.56
CA GLU A 98 9.18 -6.07 -19.43
C GLU A 98 7.79 -5.48 -19.55
N ALA A 99 7.11 -5.78 -20.65
CA ALA A 99 5.70 -5.45 -20.79
C ALA A 99 4.86 -6.42 -19.94
N PHE A 100 3.84 -5.89 -19.27
CA PHE A 100 2.83 -6.68 -18.59
C PHE A 100 1.44 -6.08 -18.84
N TRP A 101 0.40 -6.85 -18.56
CA TRP A 101 -0.99 -6.43 -18.68
C TRP A 101 -1.84 -7.10 -17.62
N PHE A 102 -2.95 -6.47 -17.27
CA PHE A 102 -3.95 -7.05 -16.40
C PHE A 102 -4.88 -7.95 -17.24
N PRO A 103 -5.12 -9.20 -16.83
CA PRO A 103 -6.08 -10.05 -17.51
C PRO A 103 -7.49 -9.51 -17.28
N SER A 104 -8.20 -9.12 -18.34
CA SER A 104 -9.56 -8.59 -18.26
C SER A 104 -10.54 -9.49 -19.05
N PRO A 105 -11.75 -9.77 -18.52
CA PRO A 105 -12.27 -9.32 -17.23
C PRO A 105 -11.69 -10.11 -16.04
N HIS A 106 -11.62 -9.48 -14.89
CA HIS A 106 -11.28 -10.11 -13.60
C HIS A 106 -12.25 -9.66 -12.50
N PHE A 107 -12.11 -10.27 -11.32
CA PHE A 107 -12.90 -9.94 -10.14
C PHE A 107 -11.95 -9.68 -8.97
N HIS A 108 -12.24 -8.63 -8.21
CA HIS A 108 -11.57 -8.32 -6.96
C HIS A 108 -12.12 -9.18 -5.82
N GLY A 109 -11.51 -10.34 -5.64
CA GLY A 109 -11.86 -11.31 -4.61
C GLY A 109 -11.18 -11.03 -3.26
N TYR A 110 -11.54 -11.83 -2.26
CA TYR A 110 -10.88 -11.86 -0.97
C TYR A 110 -10.73 -13.28 -0.46
N GLU A 111 -9.75 -13.50 0.40
CA GLU A 111 -9.55 -14.77 1.11
C GLU A 111 -10.48 -14.86 2.34
N PRO A 112 -11.50 -15.74 2.36
CA PRO A 112 -12.46 -15.79 3.46
C PRO A 112 -11.86 -16.15 4.81
N SER A 113 -10.71 -16.82 4.85
CA SER A 113 -10.02 -17.15 6.09
C SER A 113 -9.34 -15.95 6.77
N SER A 114 -9.17 -14.83 6.06
CA SER A 114 -8.61 -13.57 6.58
C SER A 114 -9.66 -12.62 7.19
N SER A 115 -10.79 -13.16 7.67
CA SER A 115 -11.99 -12.38 8.00
C SER A 115 -11.81 -11.28 9.06
N ASN A 116 -10.74 -11.32 9.87
CA ASN A 116 -10.47 -10.32 10.90
C ASN A 116 -9.38 -9.29 10.54
N ALA A 117 -8.62 -9.52 9.47
CA ALA A 117 -7.43 -8.71 9.17
C ALA A 117 -7.77 -7.24 8.87
N GLU A 118 -8.90 -6.98 8.19
CA GLU A 118 -9.41 -5.62 7.97
C GLU A 118 -9.62 -4.87 9.31
N ASN A 119 -10.22 -5.55 10.30
CA ASN A 119 -10.46 -4.95 11.62
C ASN A 119 -9.17 -4.67 12.37
N GLU A 120 -8.20 -5.59 12.27
CA GLU A 120 -6.88 -5.44 12.90
C GLU A 120 -6.11 -4.26 12.29
N LEU A 121 -6.10 -4.14 10.96
CA LEU A 121 -5.45 -3.02 10.26
C LEU A 121 -6.10 -1.68 10.65
N ILE A 122 -7.43 -1.59 10.61
CA ILE A 122 -8.16 -0.38 10.99
C ILE A 122 -7.96 -0.05 12.49
N SER A 123 -7.66 -1.03 13.33
CA SER A 123 -7.39 -0.79 14.76
C SER A 123 -5.92 -0.49 15.06
N TYR A 124 -5.01 -0.70 14.10
CA TYR A 124 -3.56 -0.57 14.30
C TYR A 124 -3.14 0.88 14.56
N PHE A 125 -3.80 1.84 13.91
CA PHE A 125 -3.55 3.27 14.09
C PHE A 125 -4.82 4.03 14.49
N ASN A 126 -4.63 5.23 15.03
CA ASN A 126 -5.70 6.22 15.11
C ASN A 126 -5.86 6.94 13.76
N TRP A 127 -6.44 6.23 12.78
CA TRP A 127 -6.57 6.70 11.41
C TRP A 127 -7.42 7.96 11.30
N GLN A 128 -6.99 8.91 10.46
CA GLN A 128 -7.84 9.99 9.99
C GLN A 128 -8.59 9.53 8.74
N ARG A 129 -9.92 9.48 8.81
CA ARG A 129 -10.77 9.07 7.68
C ARG A 129 -11.11 10.25 6.77
N PHE A 130 -11.06 10.01 5.48
CA PHE A 130 -11.60 10.84 4.41
C PHE A 130 -12.48 9.99 3.49
N ASP A 131 -13.35 10.64 2.73
CA ASP A 131 -14.14 9.95 1.72
C ASP A 131 -13.28 9.54 0.52
N LEU A 132 -13.73 8.52 -0.22
CA LEU A 132 -13.10 8.12 -1.47
C LEU A 132 -13.15 9.26 -2.50
N GLN A 133 -12.16 9.28 -3.38
CA GLN A 133 -12.04 10.23 -4.47
C GLN A 133 -12.23 9.53 -5.82
N LEU A 134 -12.57 10.32 -6.84
CA LEU A 134 -12.56 9.85 -8.22
C LEU A 134 -11.15 9.35 -8.57
N GLY A 135 -11.06 8.12 -9.07
CA GLY A 135 -9.79 7.47 -9.37
C GLY A 135 -9.17 6.70 -8.20
N ASP A 136 -9.86 6.53 -7.09
CA ASP A 136 -9.45 5.54 -6.08
C ASP A 136 -9.79 4.09 -6.50
N GLU A 137 -10.69 3.88 -7.46
CA GLU A 137 -11.09 2.56 -7.98
C GLU A 137 -10.81 2.48 -9.48
N TRP A 138 -10.32 1.33 -9.95
CA TRP A 138 -10.02 1.07 -11.37
C TRP A 138 -10.41 -0.35 -11.76
N ASP A 139 -11.06 -0.50 -12.91
CA ASP A 139 -11.42 -1.79 -13.52
C ASP A 139 -10.23 -2.49 -14.18
#